data_AF-A0A2T0RLU4-F1
#
_entry.id   AF-A0A2T0RLU4-F1
#
_cell.length_a   1.000
_cell.length_b   1.000
_cell.length_c   1.000
_cell.angle_alpha   90.00
_cell.angle_beta   90.00
_cell.angle_gamma   90.00
#
_symmetry.space_group_name_H-M   'P 1'
#
loop_
_entity.id
_entity.type
_entity.pdbx_description
1 polymer ?
#
loop_
_entity_poly.entity_id
_entity_poly.type
_entity_poly.pdbx_seq_one_letter_code
_entity_poly.pdbx_strand_id
1 'polypeptide(L)'
;MAARLEVKAAGLVSHATVFPDRGGMMGSAEEERAAPASLTRAPLGPHADKALDAGSKLDLACSTQRGRARSHAVMGELRIGKVAVATEIPEVSLANEIGEFTVTECETVKHFAGAMTEPPQVARGDGLVIGLCERTAIPGTWMDWALRWKGLAEANLGAFAQDAESSLCRSGNFEAAGILEPITPPHYVDFKLEPKLFRKQHR
;
A
#
# COMPACT_ATOMS: atom_id res chain seq x y z
N MET A 1 -13.39 24.54 5.22
CA MET A 1 -12.86 25.07 3.93
C MET A 1 -11.83 24.07 3.45
N ALA A 2 -12.18 23.21 2.48
CA ALA A 2 -11.30 22.14 2.02
C ALA A 2 -10.78 22.52 0.63
N ALA A 3 -9.51 22.92 0.56
CA ALA A 3 -8.78 23.02 -0.69
C ALA A 3 -8.73 21.64 -1.35
N ARG A 4 -9.24 21.53 -2.59
CA ARG A 4 -9.15 20.30 -3.40
C ARG A 4 -7.80 20.30 -4.10
N LEU A 5 -7.03 19.24 -3.93
CA LEU A 5 -5.71 19.08 -4.57
C LEU A 5 -5.89 18.27 -5.85
N GLU A 6 -5.39 18.77 -6.97
CA GLU A 6 -5.37 18.06 -8.25
C GLU A 6 -3.94 17.79 -8.69
N VAL A 7 -3.75 16.61 -9.28
CA VAL A 7 -2.45 16.08 -9.70
C VAL A 7 -2.50 15.89 -11.22
N LYS A 8 -1.65 16.62 -11.97
CA LYS A 8 -1.59 16.52 -13.44
C LYS A 8 -0.22 16.02 -13.89
N ALA A 9 -0.21 14.94 -14.68
CA ALA A 9 1.00 14.41 -15.29
C ALA A 9 1.47 15.29 -16.46
N ALA A 10 2.77 15.55 -16.55
CA ALA A 10 3.37 16.28 -17.65
C ALA A 10 3.81 15.32 -18.77
N GLY A 11 3.08 15.27 -19.89
CA GLY A 11 3.49 14.59 -21.13
C GLY A 11 2.49 13.59 -21.73
N LEU A 12 2.56 13.41 -23.05
CA LEU A 12 1.66 12.59 -23.88
C LEU A 12 2.13 11.13 -24.07
N VAL A 13 2.79 10.53 -23.07
CA VAL A 13 3.20 9.12 -23.13
C VAL A 13 2.14 8.26 -22.45
N SER A 14 1.36 7.54 -23.25
CA SER A 14 0.36 6.58 -22.79
C SER A 14 1.01 5.50 -21.92
N HIS A 15 0.34 5.11 -20.83
CA HIS A 15 0.77 4.00 -19.99
C HIS A 15 0.82 2.69 -20.80
N ALA A 16 1.78 1.83 -20.50
CA ALA A 16 1.93 0.52 -21.15
C ALA A 16 0.72 -0.39 -20.88
N THR A 17 0.00 -0.18 -19.78
CA THR A 17 -1.23 -0.90 -19.46
C THR A 17 -2.42 -0.52 -20.36
N VAL A 18 -2.34 0.57 -21.14
CA VAL A 18 -3.36 0.93 -22.14
C VAL A 18 -3.43 -0.09 -23.28
N PHE A 19 -2.34 -0.81 -23.57
CA PHE A 19 -2.32 -1.80 -24.65
C PHE A 19 -3.18 -3.05 -24.38
N PRO A 20 -3.06 -3.75 -23.23
CA PRO A 20 -3.97 -4.85 -22.90
C PRO A 20 -5.42 -4.37 -22.65
N ASP A 21 -5.62 -3.14 -22.17
CA ASP A 21 -6.95 -2.58 -21.92
C ASP A 21 -7.76 -2.40 -23.22
N ARG A 22 -7.13 -1.88 -24.28
CA ARG A 22 -7.76 -1.78 -25.61
C ARG A 22 -8.15 -3.13 -26.21
N GLY A 23 -7.55 -4.23 -25.76
CA GLY A 23 -7.90 -5.59 -26.15
C GLY A 23 -9.06 -6.18 -25.36
N GLY A 24 -9.66 -5.44 -24.42
CA GLY A 24 -10.66 -5.96 -23.48
C GLY A 24 -10.09 -7.00 -22.52
N MET A 25 -8.76 -7.01 -22.34
CA MET A 25 -8.07 -8.00 -21.53
C MET A 25 -7.88 -7.53 -20.08
N MET A 26 -8.13 -6.25 -19.77
CA MET A 26 -7.99 -5.72 -18.42
C MET A 26 -9.29 -5.89 -17.63
N GLY A 27 -9.17 -6.28 -16.36
CA GLY A 27 -10.31 -6.21 -15.42
C GLY A 27 -10.70 -4.75 -15.16
N SER A 28 -12.01 -4.47 -15.08
CA SER A 28 -12.50 -3.13 -14.78
C SER A 28 -12.06 -2.71 -13.37
N ALA A 29 -11.24 -1.67 -13.26
CA ALA A 29 -11.08 -0.99 -12.00
C ALA A 29 -12.42 -0.33 -11.66
N GLU A 30 -13.06 -0.73 -10.55
CA GLU A 30 -14.19 0.03 -10.03
C GLU A 30 -13.67 1.44 -9.69
N GLU A 31 -14.13 2.44 -10.45
CA GLU A 31 -13.91 3.84 -10.10
C GLU A 31 -14.68 4.14 -8.82
N GLU A 32 -14.03 3.90 -7.68
CA GLU A 32 -14.60 4.25 -6.39
C GLU A 32 -14.64 5.77 -6.26
N ARG A 33 -15.80 6.35 -6.57
CA ARG A 33 -16.05 7.80 -6.56
C ARG A 33 -16.13 8.39 -5.14
N ALA A 34 -15.95 7.56 -4.12
CA ALA A 34 -15.95 7.97 -2.72
C ALA A 34 -14.63 8.66 -2.36
N ALA A 35 -14.68 9.59 -1.40
CA ALA A 35 -13.47 10.21 -0.89
C ALA A 35 -12.59 9.15 -0.20
N PRO A 36 -11.28 9.10 -0.48
CA PRO A 36 -10.39 8.09 0.11
C PRO A 36 -10.34 8.24 1.63
N ALA A 37 -10.32 7.10 2.33
CA ALA A 37 -10.15 7.08 3.78
C ALA A 37 -8.81 7.71 4.18
N SER A 38 -8.83 8.51 5.26
CA SER A 38 -7.66 9.24 5.75
C SER A 38 -7.25 8.77 7.13
N LEU A 39 -6.18 8.00 7.17
CA LEU A 39 -5.51 7.52 8.38
C LEU A 39 -5.18 8.58 9.41
N THR A 40 -4.78 9.76 8.93
CA THR A 40 -4.43 10.90 9.77
C THR A 40 -5.65 11.56 10.44
N ARG A 41 -6.86 11.17 10.06
CA ARG A 41 -8.13 11.75 10.55
C ARG A 41 -8.98 10.75 11.33
N ALA A 42 -8.91 9.47 11.01
CA ALA A 42 -9.63 8.42 11.71
C ALA A 42 -8.78 7.15 11.80
N PRO A 43 -8.83 6.41 12.93
CA PRO A 43 -8.22 5.08 13.03
C PRO A 43 -8.79 4.14 11.96
N LEU A 44 -7.97 3.19 11.53
CA LEU A 44 -8.37 2.26 10.49
C LEU A 44 -9.37 1.23 10.99
N GLY A 45 -10.35 0.93 10.14
CA GLY A 45 -11.01 -0.37 10.13
C GLY A 45 -10.21 -1.40 9.30
N PRO A 46 -10.66 -2.66 9.22
CA PRO A 46 -9.94 -3.78 8.60
C PRO A 46 -9.73 -3.72 7.06
N HIS A 47 -9.92 -2.56 6.42
CA HIS A 47 -9.89 -2.37 4.95
C HIS A 47 -8.92 -1.26 4.51
N ALA A 48 -7.83 -1.11 5.25
CA ALA A 48 -6.97 0.05 5.14
C ALA A 48 -5.65 -0.27 4.44
N ASP A 49 -5.76 -0.78 3.23
CA ASP A 49 -4.75 -1.67 2.66
C ASP A 49 -3.48 -0.97 2.13
N LYS A 50 -3.34 0.36 2.29
CA LYS A 50 -2.38 1.16 1.49
C LYS A 50 -1.26 1.86 2.26
N ALA A 51 -1.26 1.81 3.58
CA ALA A 51 -0.36 2.64 4.39
C ALA A 51 0.82 1.91 5.02
N LEU A 52 1.42 0.98 4.29
CA LEU A 52 2.61 0.29 4.78
C LEU A 52 3.87 1.17 4.60
N ASP A 53 4.79 1.20 5.58
CA ASP A 53 6.08 1.87 5.45
C ASP A 53 7.00 1.12 4.46
N ALA A 54 8.06 1.79 4.01
CA ALA A 54 8.94 1.26 2.96
C ALA A 54 9.64 -0.05 3.34
N GLY A 55 10.07 -0.20 4.60
CA GLY A 55 10.80 -1.39 5.06
C GLY A 55 9.88 -2.60 5.15
N SER A 56 8.72 -2.42 5.77
CA SER A 56 7.71 -3.47 5.92
C SER A 56 7.12 -3.90 4.58
N LYS A 57 6.89 -2.96 3.64
CA LYS A 57 6.51 -3.30 2.25
C LYS A 57 7.54 -4.19 1.58
N LEU A 58 8.82 -3.85 1.69
CA LEU A 58 9.90 -4.61 1.05
C LEU A 58 10.00 -6.03 1.60
N ASP A 59 9.92 -6.21 2.92
CA ASP A 59 9.97 -7.53 3.57
C ASP A 59 8.78 -8.42 3.18
N LEU A 60 7.55 -7.89 3.30
CA LEU A 60 6.34 -8.61 2.95
C LEU A 60 6.32 -8.97 1.46
N ALA A 61 6.72 -8.05 0.58
CA ALA A 61 6.76 -8.30 -0.85
C ALA A 61 7.89 -9.27 -1.26
N CYS A 62 9.03 -9.26 -0.57
CA CYS A 62 10.05 -10.31 -0.73
C CYS A 62 9.48 -11.69 -0.34
N SER A 63 8.67 -11.73 0.72
CA SER A 63 7.99 -12.95 1.14
C SER A 63 7.03 -13.49 0.08
N THR A 64 6.35 -12.60 -0.67
CA THR A 64 5.45 -13.01 -1.75
C THR A 64 6.15 -13.61 -2.95
N GLN A 65 7.30 -13.03 -3.31
CA GLN A 65 8.16 -13.61 -4.36
C GLN A 65 8.75 -14.96 -3.96
N ARG A 66 8.91 -15.23 -2.66
CA ARG A 66 9.31 -16.56 -2.14
C ARG A 66 8.15 -17.55 -2.01
N GLY A 67 6.96 -17.23 -2.53
CA GLY A 67 5.83 -18.14 -2.62
C GLY A 67 4.81 -18.05 -1.48
N ARG A 68 4.96 -17.11 -0.53
CA ARG A 68 3.91 -16.83 0.48
C ARG A 68 2.86 -15.91 -0.15
N ALA A 69 1.62 -16.33 -0.34
CA ALA A 69 0.59 -15.63 -1.16
C ALA A 69 0.69 -15.79 -2.70
N ARG A 70 1.81 -16.28 -3.24
CA ARG A 70 2.00 -16.60 -4.69
C ARG A 70 1.56 -15.47 -5.65
N SER A 71 1.82 -14.23 -5.27
CA SER A 71 1.49 -13.03 -6.04
C SER A 71 2.58 -12.69 -7.07
N HIS A 72 2.89 -13.62 -7.98
CA HIS A 72 3.90 -13.42 -9.04
C HIS A 72 3.40 -12.46 -10.13
N ALA A 73 3.39 -11.16 -9.82
CA ALA A 73 3.11 -10.10 -10.79
C ALA A 73 4.38 -9.71 -11.55
N VAL A 74 4.22 -9.41 -12.84
CA VAL A 74 5.30 -8.95 -13.72
C VAL A 74 5.26 -7.42 -13.78
N MET A 75 6.43 -6.79 -13.87
CA MET A 75 6.52 -5.35 -14.05
C MET A 75 5.95 -4.97 -15.42
N GLY A 76 4.92 -4.13 -15.42
CA GLY A 76 4.33 -3.57 -16.63
C GLY A 76 5.04 -2.29 -17.03
N GLU A 77 5.17 -1.35 -16.09
CA GLU A 77 5.81 -0.06 -16.33
C GLU A 77 6.44 0.49 -15.04
N LEU A 78 7.54 1.21 -15.16
CA LEU A 78 8.16 1.98 -14.08
C LEU A 78 8.56 3.33 -14.65
N ARG A 79 8.01 4.41 -14.07
CA ARG A 79 8.21 5.79 -14.54
C ARG A 79 8.68 6.65 -13.39
N ILE A 80 9.55 7.59 -13.70
CA ILE A 80 9.92 8.67 -12.81
C ILE A 80 9.66 9.97 -13.55
N GLY A 81 8.88 10.86 -12.96
CA GLY A 81 8.48 12.09 -13.61
C GLY A 81 8.12 13.16 -12.61
N LYS A 82 7.98 14.39 -13.13
CA LYS A 82 7.46 15.51 -12.36
C LYS A 82 5.96 15.59 -12.55
N VAL A 83 5.26 15.83 -11.46
CA VAL A 83 3.81 15.90 -11.43
C VAL A 83 3.41 17.23 -10.79
N ALA A 84 2.67 18.03 -11.55
CA ALA A 84 2.19 19.32 -11.10
C ALA A 84 1.08 19.14 -10.07
N VAL A 85 1.14 19.95 -9.01
CA VAL A 85 0.14 20.01 -7.95
C VAL A 85 -0.57 21.33 -8.05
N ALA A 86 -1.89 21.25 -8.22
CA ALA A 86 -2.77 22.40 -8.23
C ALA A 86 -3.75 22.35 -7.06
N THR A 87 -4.22 23.51 -6.64
CA THR A 87 -5.36 23.59 -5.74
C THR A 87 -6.35 24.65 -6.17
N GLU A 88 -7.61 24.39 -5.86
CA GLU A 88 -8.69 25.36 -5.99
C GLU A 88 -8.76 26.22 -4.73
N ILE A 89 -8.47 27.51 -4.87
CA ILE A 89 -8.58 28.51 -3.81
C ILE A 89 -9.98 29.12 -3.91
N PRO A 90 -10.86 28.94 -2.90
CA PRO A 90 -12.25 29.39 -2.97
C PRO A 90 -12.42 30.88 -3.30
N GLU A 91 -11.50 31.72 -2.86
CA GLU A 91 -11.50 33.18 -3.07
C GLU A 91 -11.16 33.59 -4.51
N VAL A 92 -10.47 32.74 -5.27
CA VAL A 92 -9.97 33.05 -6.62
C VAL A 92 -10.70 32.24 -7.70
N SER A 93 -11.46 31.19 -7.33
CA SER A 93 -12.27 30.34 -8.23
C SER A 93 -11.52 29.85 -9.47
N LEU A 94 -10.20 29.64 -9.33
CA LEU A 94 -9.31 29.15 -10.38
C LEU A 94 -8.42 28.06 -9.79
N ALA A 95 -8.16 27.01 -10.58
CA ALA A 95 -7.16 26.00 -10.23
C ALA A 95 -5.76 26.62 -10.38
N ASN A 96 -5.10 26.85 -9.26
CA ASN A 96 -3.76 27.44 -9.22
C ASN A 96 -2.73 26.34 -9.03
N GLU A 97 -1.79 26.21 -9.95
CA GLU A 97 -0.61 25.37 -9.77
C GLU A 97 0.27 25.97 -8.67
N ILE A 98 0.62 25.15 -7.67
CA ILE A 98 1.40 25.57 -6.49
C ILE A 98 2.85 25.10 -6.60
N GLY A 99 3.10 24.07 -7.42
CA GLY A 99 4.42 23.52 -7.65
C GLY A 99 4.35 22.11 -8.23
N GLU A 100 5.46 21.40 -8.13
CA GLU A 100 5.62 20.06 -8.68
C GLU A 100 6.36 19.14 -7.71
N PHE A 101 6.03 17.85 -7.76
CA PHE A 101 6.81 16.80 -7.10
C PHE A 101 7.41 15.87 -8.14
N THR A 102 8.66 15.44 -7.91
CA THR A 102 9.16 14.23 -8.55
C THR A 102 8.47 13.04 -7.91
N VAL A 103 7.94 12.13 -8.72
CA VAL A 103 7.22 10.94 -8.30
C VAL A 103 7.72 9.74 -9.09
N THR A 104 7.86 8.60 -8.41
CA THR A 104 8.05 7.28 -9.01
C THR A 104 6.72 6.55 -9.01
N GLU A 105 6.28 6.12 -10.19
CA GLU A 105 5.10 5.29 -10.42
C GLU A 105 5.53 3.92 -10.94
N CYS A 106 4.97 2.87 -10.36
CA CYS A 106 5.19 1.50 -10.77
C CYS A 106 3.84 0.83 -11.01
N GLU A 107 3.73 0.16 -12.15
CA GLU A 107 2.58 -0.65 -12.52
C GLU A 107 3.05 -2.09 -12.69
N THR A 108 2.31 -3.02 -12.11
CA THR A 108 2.51 -4.45 -12.35
C THR A 108 1.25 -5.06 -12.91
N VAL A 109 1.45 -6.08 -13.73
CA VAL A 109 0.38 -6.86 -14.35
C VAL A 109 0.47 -8.30 -13.89
N LYS A 110 -0.68 -8.92 -13.67
CA LYS A 110 -0.77 -10.34 -13.36
C LYS A 110 -1.95 -10.94 -14.11
N HIS A 111 -1.72 -12.11 -14.68
CA HIS A 111 -2.75 -12.89 -15.34
C HIS A 111 -3.57 -13.64 -14.30
N PHE A 112 -4.89 -13.56 -14.45
CA PHE A 112 -5.82 -14.37 -13.70
C PHE A 112 -6.44 -15.38 -14.65
N ALA A 113 -6.35 -16.66 -14.26
CA ALA A 113 -7.20 -17.67 -14.84
C ALA A 113 -8.62 -17.28 -14.45
N GLY A 114 -9.40 -16.76 -15.40
CA GLY A 114 -10.75 -16.28 -15.14
C GLY A 114 -11.62 -17.34 -14.45
N ALA A 115 -12.75 -16.92 -13.90
CA ALA A 115 -13.74 -17.86 -13.37
C ALA A 115 -14.38 -18.68 -14.50
N MET A 116 -15.15 -19.73 -14.17
CA MET A 116 -15.92 -20.49 -15.17
C MET A 116 -16.85 -19.59 -16.02
N THR A 117 -17.19 -18.41 -15.53
CA THR A 117 -18.10 -17.43 -16.14
C THR A 117 -17.40 -16.27 -16.84
N GLU A 118 -16.11 -16.06 -16.63
CA GLU A 118 -15.38 -14.88 -17.12
C GLU A 118 -14.09 -15.28 -17.85
N PRO A 119 -13.78 -14.66 -19.00
CA PRO A 119 -12.55 -14.95 -19.71
C PRO A 119 -11.32 -14.57 -18.86
N PRO A 120 -10.15 -15.17 -19.13
CA PRO A 120 -8.90 -14.77 -18.48
C PRO A 120 -8.67 -13.27 -18.65
N GLN A 121 -8.45 -12.58 -17.53
CA GLN A 121 -8.18 -11.15 -17.48
C GLN A 121 -6.79 -10.88 -16.91
N VAL A 122 -6.26 -9.72 -17.27
CA VAL A 122 -5.09 -9.10 -16.68
C VAL A 122 -5.60 -8.09 -15.67
N ALA A 123 -5.15 -8.20 -14.42
CA ALA A 123 -5.40 -7.16 -13.44
C ALA A 123 -4.11 -6.34 -13.23
N ARG A 124 -4.29 -5.14 -12.68
CA ARG A 124 -3.23 -4.15 -12.46
C ARG A 124 -3.00 -3.93 -10.97
N GLY A 125 -1.73 -3.90 -10.57
CA GLY A 125 -1.30 -3.46 -9.24
C GLY A 125 -0.52 -2.15 -9.35
N ASP A 126 -0.81 -1.22 -8.45
CA ASP A 126 -0.30 0.16 -8.50
C ASP A 126 0.61 0.53 -7.33
N GLY A 127 1.64 1.32 -7.61
CA GLY A 127 2.59 1.82 -6.61
C GLY A 127 3.02 3.23 -6.95
N LEU A 128 2.85 4.17 -6.02
CA LEU A 128 3.19 5.57 -6.21
C LEU A 128 3.97 6.10 -5.00
N VAL A 129 5.14 6.69 -5.23
CA VAL A 129 6.01 7.20 -4.16
C VAL A 129 6.66 8.52 -4.59
N ILE A 130 6.72 9.50 -3.70
CA ILE A 130 7.43 10.77 -3.94
C ILE A 130 8.94 10.51 -4.02
N GLY A 131 9.61 11.17 -4.95
CA GLY A 131 11.05 11.09 -5.18
C GLY A 131 11.45 9.99 -6.16
N LEU A 132 12.75 9.66 -6.16
CA LEU A 132 13.35 8.59 -6.97
C LEU A 132 13.46 7.32 -6.11
N CYS A 133 12.31 6.70 -5.82
CA CYS A 133 12.17 5.66 -4.80
C CYS A 133 11.55 4.36 -5.33
N GLU A 134 12.11 3.84 -6.41
CA GLU A 134 11.69 2.59 -7.09
C GLU A 134 11.64 1.40 -6.12
N ARG A 135 12.61 1.33 -5.21
CA ARG A 135 12.72 0.30 -4.16
C ARG A 135 11.55 0.29 -3.18
N THR A 136 10.73 1.35 -3.17
CA THR A 136 9.51 1.45 -2.36
C THR A 136 8.26 1.37 -3.23
N ALA A 137 8.31 1.89 -4.46
CA ALA A 137 7.20 1.83 -5.41
C ALA A 137 6.89 0.39 -5.85
N ILE A 138 7.93 -0.40 -6.17
CA ILE A 138 7.77 -1.78 -6.65
C ILE A 138 7.13 -2.68 -5.59
N PRO A 139 7.62 -2.75 -4.33
CA PRO A 139 6.95 -3.53 -3.29
C PRO A 139 5.51 -3.08 -3.02
N GLY A 140 5.19 -1.80 -3.21
CA GLY A 140 3.83 -1.27 -3.10
C GLY A 140 2.85 -1.99 -4.03
N THR A 141 3.23 -2.19 -5.29
CA THR A 141 2.39 -2.92 -6.26
C THR A 141 2.16 -4.38 -5.85
N TRP A 142 3.17 -5.06 -5.32
CA TRP A 142 3.05 -6.46 -4.87
C TRP A 142 2.23 -6.62 -3.60
N MET A 143 2.26 -5.62 -2.70
CA MET A 143 1.38 -5.60 -1.54
C MET A 143 -0.07 -5.32 -1.94
N ASP A 144 -0.28 -4.45 -2.92
CA ASP A 144 -1.60 -4.20 -3.50
C ASP A 144 -2.23 -5.51 -4.03
N TRP A 145 -1.43 -6.35 -4.70
CA TRP A 145 -1.84 -7.71 -5.09
C TRP A 145 -2.20 -8.60 -3.91
N ALA A 146 -1.30 -8.69 -2.93
CA ALA A 146 -1.44 -9.60 -1.81
C ALA A 146 -2.69 -9.27 -0.99
N LEU A 147 -3.05 -7.99 -0.84
CA LEU A 147 -4.19 -7.54 -0.05
C LEU A 147 -5.52 -7.63 -0.82
N ARG A 148 -5.51 -7.48 -2.16
CA ARG A 148 -6.71 -7.62 -3.02
C ARG A 148 -7.11 -9.06 -3.31
N TRP A 149 -6.49 -10.06 -2.68
CA TRP A 149 -6.71 -11.49 -2.93
C TRP A 149 -8.19 -11.90 -2.94
N LYS A 150 -9.03 -11.30 -2.08
CA LYS A 150 -10.48 -11.56 -2.01
C LYS A 150 -11.20 -11.13 -3.30
N GLY A 151 -10.95 -9.92 -3.77
CA GLY A 151 -11.57 -9.36 -4.98
C GLY A 151 -11.06 -10.03 -6.26
N LEU A 152 -9.89 -10.67 -6.17
CA LEU A 152 -9.25 -11.39 -7.28
C LEU A 152 -9.53 -12.90 -7.28
N ALA A 153 -10.42 -13.38 -6.39
CA ALA A 153 -10.74 -14.79 -6.21
C ALA A 153 -9.51 -15.70 -5.97
N GLU A 154 -8.47 -15.18 -5.32
CA GLU A 154 -7.29 -15.97 -4.97
C GLU A 154 -7.47 -16.75 -3.66
N ALA A 155 -6.72 -17.82 -3.51
CA ALA A 155 -6.69 -18.55 -2.24
C ALA A 155 -5.97 -17.72 -1.16
N ASN A 156 -6.60 -17.60 0.02
CA ASN A 156 -5.90 -17.17 1.22
C ASN A 156 -4.99 -18.29 1.71
N LEU A 157 -3.69 -18.06 1.69
CA LEU A 157 -2.68 -19.01 2.15
C LEU A 157 -2.27 -18.77 3.61
N GLY A 158 -2.96 -17.88 4.32
CA GLY A 158 -2.61 -17.46 5.68
C GLY A 158 -1.29 -16.70 5.75
N ALA A 159 -0.85 -16.13 4.63
CA ALA A 159 0.38 -15.34 4.60
C ALA A 159 0.12 -13.97 5.24
N PHE A 160 1.07 -13.47 6.03
CA PHE A 160 0.99 -12.12 6.60
C PHE A 160 0.71 -11.04 5.55
N ALA A 161 1.26 -11.20 4.33
CA ALA A 161 1.03 -10.26 3.23
C ALA A 161 -0.43 -10.24 2.71
N GLN A 162 -1.23 -11.29 2.96
CA GLN A 162 -2.66 -11.36 2.61
C GLN A 162 -3.57 -10.91 3.76
N ASP A 163 -3.01 -10.70 4.95
CA ASP A 163 -3.74 -10.22 6.11
C ASP A 163 -3.48 -8.72 6.30
N ALA A 164 -4.52 -7.92 6.07
CA ALA A 164 -4.45 -6.47 6.18
C ALA A 164 -4.10 -6.03 7.60
N GLU A 165 -4.68 -6.67 8.62
CA GLU A 165 -4.42 -6.32 10.02
C GLU A 165 -2.96 -6.60 10.39
N SER A 166 -2.48 -7.83 10.15
CA SER A 166 -1.08 -8.16 10.43
C SER A 166 -0.09 -7.35 9.59
N SER A 167 -0.44 -7.00 8.35
CA SER A 167 0.40 -6.14 7.52
C SER A 167 0.50 -4.73 8.12
N LEU A 168 -0.64 -4.16 8.52
CA LEU A 168 -0.73 -2.80 9.06
C LEU A 168 -0.12 -2.67 10.46
N CYS A 169 -0.30 -3.66 11.34
CA CYS A 169 0.33 -3.66 12.66
C CYS A 169 1.86 -3.74 12.59
N ARG A 170 2.42 -4.21 11.48
CA ARG A 170 3.87 -4.18 11.21
C ARG A 170 4.31 -2.91 10.50
N SER A 171 3.36 -2.09 10.07
CA SER A 171 3.65 -0.82 9.40
C SER A 171 3.71 0.34 10.38
N GLY A 172 4.62 1.26 10.12
CA GLY A 172 4.75 2.46 10.94
C GLY A 172 5.88 2.32 11.95
N ASN A 173 7.09 2.62 11.47
CA ASN A 173 8.29 2.65 12.31
C ASN A 173 8.13 3.52 13.56
N PHE A 174 7.28 4.56 13.51
CA PHE A 174 6.99 5.40 14.66
C PHE A 174 6.21 4.67 15.76
N GLU A 175 5.19 3.88 15.42
CA GLU A 175 4.43 3.10 16.40
C GLU A 175 5.28 1.96 16.94
N ALA A 176 5.99 1.25 16.06
CA ALA A 176 6.93 0.19 16.46
C ALA A 176 8.03 0.73 17.40
N ALA A 177 8.59 1.90 17.10
CA ALA A 177 9.53 2.59 17.99
C ALA A 177 8.85 2.98 19.31
N GLY A 178 7.64 3.52 19.28
CA GLY A 178 6.90 3.89 20.50
C GLY A 178 6.60 2.71 21.43
N ILE A 179 6.52 1.48 20.92
CA ILE A 179 6.38 0.26 21.74
C ILE A 179 7.74 -0.18 22.31
N LEU A 180 8.80 -0.10 21.51
CA LEU A 180 10.11 -0.61 21.90
C LEU A 180 10.92 0.38 22.74
N GLU A 181 10.86 1.68 22.46
CA GLU A 181 11.65 2.69 23.16
C GLU A 181 11.39 2.73 24.68
N PRO A 182 10.14 2.58 25.18
CA PRO A 182 9.86 2.55 26.62
C PRO A 182 10.49 1.37 27.37
N ILE A 183 11.03 0.35 26.69
CA ILE A 183 11.78 -0.73 27.35
C ILE A 183 13.19 -0.28 27.80
N THR A 184 13.68 0.83 27.24
CA THR A 184 15.05 1.30 27.43
C THR A 184 15.27 1.91 28.82
N PRO A 185 14.36 2.73 29.37
CA PRO A 185 14.45 3.18 30.76
C PRO A 185 14.43 2.00 31.77
N PRO A 186 14.98 2.17 32.98
CA PRO A 186 15.00 1.12 33.99
C PRO A 186 13.60 0.70 34.51
N HIS A 187 13.29 -0.59 34.48
CA HIS A 187 12.01 -1.17 34.95
C HIS A 187 12.09 -1.71 36.40
N TYR A 188 12.84 -1.04 37.27
CA TYR A 188 13.18 -1.58 38.61
C TYR A 188 11.98 -1.75 39.54
N VAL A 189 10.86 -1.03 39.32
CA VAL A 189 9.64 -1.21 40.12
C VAL A 189 8.97 -2.52 39.76
N ASP A 190 8.78 -2.78 38.46
CA ASP A 190 8.19 -4.01 37.96
C ASP A 190 9.05 -5.23 38.32
N PHE A 191 10.37 -5.11 38.13
CA PHE A 191 11.32 -6.17 38.45
C PHE A 191 11.37 -6.54 39.94
N LYS A 192 11.11 -5.57 40.85
CA LYS A 192 11.02 -5.84 42.30
C LYS A 192 9.77 -6.63 42.69
N LEU A 193 8.74 -6.66 41.84
CA LEU A 193 7.51 -7.40 42.09
C LEU A 193 7.59 -8.85 41.59
N GLU A 194 8.44 -9.15 40.61
CA GLU A 194 8.58 -10.50 40.03
C GLU A 194 8.92 -11.61 41.04
N PRO A 195 9.87 -11.44 42.00
CA PRO A 195 10.18 -12.50 42.97
C PRO A 195 9.01 -12.88 43.87
N LYS A 196 8.09 -11.93 44.12
CA LYS A 196 6.85 -12.19 44.89
C LYS A 196 5.85 -13.01 44.06
N LEU A 197 5.81 -12.80 42.75
CA LEU A 197 4.96 -13.56 41.82
C LEU A 197 5.49 -14.99 41.65
N PHE A 198 6.80 -15.14 41.42
CA PHE A 198 7.46 -16.44 41.26
C PHE A 198 7.28 -17.33 42.51
N ARG A 199 7.47 -16.78 43.71
CA ARG A 199 7.26 -17.51 44.96
C ARG A 199 5.82 -17.96 45.21
N LYS A 200 4.81 -17.32 44.61
CA LYS A 200 3.41 -17.75 44.68
C LYS A 200 3.09 -18.93 43.76
N GLN A 201 3.81 -19.07 42.63
CA GLN A 201 3.62 -20.19 41.70
C GLN A 201 4.31 -21.48 42.16
N HIS A 202 5.31 -21.38 43.03
CA HIS A 202 6.04 -22.50 43.62
C HIS A 202 5.50 -22.95 45.00
N ARG A 203 4.28 -22.52 45.36
CA ARG A 203 3.51 -23.04 46.49
C ARG A 203 2.28 -23.75 45.96
#